data_AF-A0A927ZML4-F1
#
_entry.id   AF-A0A927ZML4-F1
#
_cell.length_a   1.000
_cell.length_b   1.000
_cell.length_c   1.000
_cell.angle_alpha   90.00
_cell.angle_beta   90.00
_cell.angle_gamma   90.00
#
_symmetry.space_group_name_H-M   'P 1'
#
loop_
_entity.id
_entity.type
_entity.pdbx_description
1 polymer ?
#
loop_
_entity_poly.entity_id
_entity_poly.type
_entity_poly.pdbx_seq_one_letter_code
_entity_poly.pdbx_strand_id
1 'polypeptide(L)'
;MNDFSVAMALVDYIPVFLFGAATLLLQKDFYDKMLKGVFALFAAGTINVFLAGFLKATWKLLYAAGACDFAALDAMFFPVQSLGFLMAGIAVLLMVVSKKHKNAMLAVAAPPVFSGTFLFVGLMVAGLGCMNGGLIALAAKEKKVVAIICFVLSFLCSLCMGYLSSQDFTQAFMNWMAEIINVIGQGSLLCGTLLLRKKAAAR
;
A
#
# COMPACT_ATOMS: atom_id res chain seq x y z
N MET A 1 -13.01 -24.88 9.05
CA MET A 1 -11.57 -24.64 9.26
C MET A 1 -11.12 -23.86 8.04
N ASN A 2 -10.54 -22.67 8.20
CA ASN A 2 -10.08 -21.92 7.05
C ASN A 2 -8.90 -22.68 6.43
N ASP A 3 -9.01 -23.11 5.18
CA ASP A 3 -7.99 -23.87 4.45
C ASP A 3 -6.79 -22.97 4.06
N PHE A 4 -6.12 -22.41 5.05
CA PHE A 4 -4.86 -21.71 4.85
C PHE A 4 -3.72 -22.73 4.84
N SER A 5 -3.18 -22.97 3.65
CA SER A 5 -1.94 -23.74 3.50
C SER A 5 -0.73 -22.87 3.88
N VAL A 6 0.29 -23.47 4.48
CA VAL A 6 1.60 -22.82 4.72
C VAL A 6 2.16 -22.23 3.42
N ALA A 7 1.96 -22.89 2.28
CA ALA A 7 2.38 -22.39 0.96
C ALA A 7 1.70 -21.07 0.60
N MET A 8 0.41 -20.93 0.92
CA MET A 8 -0.36 -19.71 0.64
C MET A 8 0.10 -18.56 1.53
N ALA A 9 0.33 -18.81 2.82
CA ALA A 9 0.86 -17.80 3.74
C ALA A 9 2.28 -17.31 3.35
N LEU A 10 3.07 -18.16 2.69
CA LEU A 10 4.36 -17.74 2.13
C LEU A 10 4.21 -16.83 0.91
N VAL A 11 3.20 -17.07 0.07
CA VAL A 11 2.92 -16.25 -1.12
C VAL A 11 2.46 -14.84 -0.74
N ASP A 12 1.74 -14.69 0.37
CA ASP A 12 1.33 -13.38 0.94
C ASP A 12 2.51 -12.42 1.18
N TYR A 13 3.72 -12.92 1.41
CA TYR A 13 4.90 -12.06 1.59
C TYR A 13 5.36 -11.40 0.28
N ILE A 14 5.09 -12.02 -0.87
CA ILE A 14 5.49 -11.51 -2.19
C ILE A 14 4.93 -10.10 -2.42
N PRO A 15 3.61 -9.85 -2.37
CA PRO A 15 3.07 -8.51 -2.57
C PRO A 15 3.55 -7.52 -1.49
N VAL A 16 3.76 -7.96 -0.25
CA VAL A 16 4.29 -7.12 0.83
C VAL A 16 5.69 -6.61 0.50
N PHE A 17 6.59 -7.49 0.04
CA PHE A 17 7.94 -7.10 -0.36
C PHE A 17 7.97 -6.27 -1.64
N LEU A 18 7.09 -6.55 -2.62
CA LEU A 18 6.94 -5.73 -3.82
C LEU A 18 6.51 -4.30 -3.47
N PHE A 19 5.53 -4.15 -2.59
CA PHE A 19 5.10 -2.85 -2.07
C PHE A 19 6.22 -2.16 -1.29
N GLY A 20 6.91 -2.89 -0.42
CA GLY A 20 8.06 -2.38 0.34
C GLY A 20 9.17 -1.85 -0.58
N ALA A 21 9.53 -2.61 -1.62
CA ALA A 21 10.51 -2.19 -2.61
C ALA A 21 10.06 -0.93 -3.36
N ALA A 22 8.79 -0.89 -3.82
CA ALA A 22 8.25 0.27 -4.53
C ALA A 22 8.29 1.52 -3.66
N THR A 23 7.83 1.42 -2.41
CA THR A 23 7.79 2.55 -1.49
C THR A 23 9.16 3.01 -1.03
N LEU A 24 10.13 2.11 -0.82
CA LEU A 24 11.52 2.49 -0.55
C LEU A 24 12.14 3.27 -1.72
N LEU A 25 11.87 2.86 -2.96
CA LEU A 25 12.32 3.60 -4.14
C LEU A 25 11.67 4.99 -4.22
N LEU A 26 10.36 5.08 -3.99
CA LEU A 26 9.65 6.36 -3.95
C LEU A 26 10.16 7.27 -2.83
N GLN A 27 10.43 6.73 -1.64
CA GLN A 27 11.00 7.50 -0.53
C GLN A 27 12.36 8.09 -0.93
N LYS A 28 13.24 7.30 -1.54
CA LYS A 28 14.54 7.80 -2.03
C LYS A 28 14.37 8.88 -3.09
N ASP A 29 13.44 8.70 -4.03
CA ASP A 29 13.23 9.65 -5.14
C ASP A 29 12.48 10.93 -4.72
N PHE A 30 11.74 10.88 -3.62
CA PHE A 30 10.96 12.01 -3.07
C PHE A 30 11.66 12.75 -1.93
N TYR A 31 12.74 12.20 -1.35
CA TYR A 31 13.46 12.79 -0.23
C TYR A 31 13.84 14.27 -0.46
N ASP A 32 14.45 14.58 -1.60
CA ASP A 32 14.88 15.95 -1.94
C ASP A 32 13.76 16.80 -2.58
N LYS A 33 12.62 16.19 -2.91
CA LYS A 33 11.51 16.83 -3.64
C LYS A 33 10.35 17.24 -2.73
N MET A 34 10.18 16.54 -1.60
CA MET A 34 9.15 16.83 -0.60
C MET A 34 9.70 17.72 0.52
N LEU A 35 8.82 18.49 1.15
CA LEU A 35 9.13 19.16 2.41
C LEU A 35 9.33 18.10 3.50
N LYS A 36 10.23 18.34 4.47
CA LYS A 36 10.57 17.35 5.50
C LYS A 36 9.35 16.78 6.26
N GLY A 37 8.38 17.62 6.60
CA GLY A 37 7.14 17.17 7.26
C GLY A 37 6.25 16.30 6.37
N VAL A 38 6.14 16.64 5.08
CA VAL A 38 5.38 15.87 4.08
C VAL A 38 6.09 14.54 3.78
N PHE A 39 7.43 14.56 3.70
CA PHE A 39 8.24 13.36 3.56
C PHE A 39 8.08 12.43 4.77
N ALA A 40 8.13 12.97 5.99
CA ALA A 40 7.91 12.19 7.21
C ALA A 40 6.52 11.53 7.21
N LEU A 41 5.49 12.27 6.77
CA LEU A 41 4.14 11.73 6.62
C LEU A 41 4.09 10.59 5.58
N PHE A 42 4.75 10.76 4.44
CA PHE A 42 4.85 9.73 3.40
C PHE A 42 5.59 8.48 3.90
N ALA A 43 6.74 8.66 4.55
CA ALA A 43 7.55 7.58 5.09
C ALA A 43 6.81 6.82 6.19
N ALA A 44 6.23 7.51 7.16
CA ALA A 44 5.43 6.89 8.21
C ALA A 44 4.22 6.13 7.63
N GLY A 45 3.53 6.72 6.66
CA GLY A 45 2.39 6.08 6.00
C GLY A 45 2.77 4.78 5.29
N THR A 46 3.82 4.82 4.47
CA THR A 46 4.30 3.64 3.72
C THR A 46 4.91 2.56 4.62
N ILE A 47 5.62 2.94 5.69
CA ILE A 47 6.10 2.00 6.71
C ILE A 47 4.93 1.31 7.41
N ASN A 48 3.88 2.04 7.79
CA ASN A 48 2.69 1.47 8.42
C ASN A 48 2.01 0.43 7.50
N VAL A 49 1.83 0.75 6.21
CA VAL A 49 1.25 -0.22 5.25
C VAL A 49 2.11 -1.48 5.12
N PHE A 50 3.44 -1.32 5.01
CA PHE A 50 4.36 -2.45 4.91
C PHE A 50 4.32 -3.32 6.17
N LEU A 51 4.40 -2.72 7.36
CA LEU A 51 4.35 -3.44 8.63
C LEU A 51 3.00 -4.14 8.84
N ALA A 52 1.88 -3.49 8.51
CA ALA A 52 0.56 -4.11 8.56
C ALA A 52 0.52 -5.38 7.69
N GLY A 53 0.96 -5.28 6.43
CA GLY A 53 1.02 -6.43 5.53
C GLY A 53 1.94 -7.55 6.02
N PHE A 54 3.13 -7.20 6.50
CA PHE A 54 4.11 -8.15 7.03
C PHE A 54 3.59 -8.90 8.26
N LEU A 55 2.98 -8.18 9.21
CA LEU A 55 2.40 -8.77 10.41
C LEU A 55 1.20 -9.67 10.07
N LYS A 56 0.37 -9.29 9.09
CA LYS A 56 -0.74 -10.13 8.63
C LYS A 56 -0.27 -11.42 7.97
N ALA A 57 0.74 -11.35 7.08
CA ALA A 57 1.34 -12.54 6.48
C ALA A 57 1.96 -13.46 7.56
N THR A 58 2.59 -12.86 8.58
CA THR A 58 3.16 -13.59 9.71
C THR A 58 2.08 -14.27 10.56
N TRP A 59 0.97 -13.60 10.84
CA TRP A 59 -0.17 -14.20 11.52
C TRP A 59 -0.77 -15.38 10.73
N LYS A 60 -0.98 -15.22 9.42
CA LYS A 60 -1.45 -16.32 8.54
C LYS A 60 -0.50 -17.53 8.59
N LEU A 61 0.82 -17.29 8.59
CA LEU A 61 1.82 -18.35 8.67
C LEU A 61 1.76 -19.09 10.02
N LEU A 62 1.68 -18.35 11.13
CA LEU A 62 1.57 -18.92 12.48
C LEU A 62 0.27 -19.71 12.67
N TYR A 63 -0.83 -19.20 12.11
CA TYR A 63 -2.13 -19.87 12.12
C TYR A 63 -2.10 -21.17 11.30
N ALA A 64 -1.58 -21.12 10.07
CA ALA A 64 -1.45 -22.28 9.18
C ALA A 64 -0.49 -23.35 9.73
N ALA A 65 0.55 -22.95 10.48
CA ALA A 65 1.48 -23.86 11.13
C ALA A 65 0.93 -24.51 12.41
N GLY A 66 -0.30 -24.14 12.85
CA GLY A 66 -0.91 -24.67 14.07
C GLY A 66 -0.22 -24.22 15.37
N ALA A 67 0.59 -23.15 15.31
CA ALA A 67 1.36 -22.70 16.47
C ALA A 67 0.49 -21.96 17.50
N CYS A 68 -0.18 -20.87 17.09
CA CYS A 68 -1.10 -20.07 17.91
C CYS A 68 -1.90 -19.09 17.02
N ASP A 69 -3.17 -18.83 17.39
CA ASP A 69 -3.98 -17.78 16.77
C ASP A 69 -3.82 -16.45 17.54
N PHE A 70 -3.00 -15.56 17.00
CA PHE A 70 -2.83 -14.21 17.54
C PHE A 70 -3.84 -13.24 16.90
N ALA A 71 -5.11 -13.32 17.27
CA ALA A 71 -6.19 -12.49 16.71
C ALA A 71 -5.91 -10.97 16.70
N ALA A 72 -5.09 -10.48 17.64
CA ALA A 72 -4.66 -9.08 17.68
C ALA A 72 -3.83 -8.66 16.45
N LEU A 73 -3.01 -9.56 15.88
CA LEU A 73 -2.22 -9.27 14.68
C LEU A 73 -3.10 -9.12 13.43
N ASP A 74 -4.17 -9.89 13.31
CA ASP A 74 -5.12 -9.72 12.20
C ASP A 74 -5.99 -8.47 12.41
N ALA A 75 -6.47 -8.23 13.63
CA ALA A 75 -7.31 -7.07 13.95
C ALA A 75 -6.61 -5.72 13.70
N MET A 76 -5.30 -5.63 13.92
CA MET A 76 -4.55 -4.39 13.71
C MET A 76 -4.26 -4.08 12.23
N PHE A 77 -4.40 -5.06 11.33
CA PHE A 77 -4.09 -4.88 9.92
C PHE A 77 -4.89 -3.74 9.29
N PHE A 78 -6.22 -3.79 9.42
CA PHE A 78 -7.13 -2.85 8.76
C PHE A 78 -6.88 -1.40 9.19
N PRO A 79 -6.83 -1.08 10.50
CA PRO A 79 -6.56 0.28 10.95
C PRO A 79 -5.18 0.79 10.53
N VAL A 80 -4.12 0.00 10.74
CA VAL A 80 -2.75 0.43 10.46
C VAL A 80 -2.52 0.62 8.96
N GLN A 81 -3.03 -0.28 8.13
CA GLN A 81 -2.92 -0.19 6.68
C GLN A 81 -3.73 0.99 6.12
N SER A 82 -4.96 1.18 6.60
CA SER A 82 -5.84 2.26 6.15
C SER A 82 -5.24 3.64 6.43
N LEU A 83 -4.80 3.85 7.67
CA LEU A 83 -4.13 5.10 8.07
C LEU A 83 -2.81 5.29 7.33
N GLY A 84 -2.07 4.21 7.12
CA GLY A 84 -0.83 4.23 6.35
C GLY A 84 -1.04 4.74 4.93
N PHE A 85 -2.04 4.20 4.21
CA PHE A 85 -2.39 4.66 2.87
C PHE A 85 -2.92 6.09 2.86
N LEU A 86 -3.72 6.49 3.85
CA LEU A 86 -4.21 7.86 3.96
C LEU A 86 -3.05 8.86 4.11
N MET A 87 -2.12 8.59 5.03
CA MET A 87 -0.93 9.43 5.25
C MET A 87 -0.08 9.52 3.98
N ALA A 88 0.19 8.37 3.33
CA ALA A 88 0.95 8.32 2.09
C ALA A 88 0.24 9.09 0.95
N GLY A 89 -1.07 8.89 0.81
CA GLY A 89 -1.90 9.54 -0.20
C GLY A 89 -1.94 11.05 -0.05
N ILE A 90 -2.18 11.55 1.17
CA ILE A 90 -2.15 12.98 1.47
C ILE A 90 -0.77 13.56 1.15
N ALA A 91 0.32 12.87 1.53
CA ALA A 91 1.66 13.36 1.27
C ALA A 91 1.98 13.49 -0.23
N VAL A 92 1.62 12.48 -1.03
CA VAL A 92 1.79 12.53 -2.49
C VAL A 92 0.91 13.61 -3.12
N LEU A 93 -0.36 13.74 -2.69
CA LEU A 93 -1.26 14.76 -3.19
C LEU A 93 -0.75 16.17 -2.89
N LEU A 94 -0.28 16.41 -1.66
CA LEU A 94 0.32 17.69 -1.29
C LEU A 94 1.57 17.99 -2.11
N MET A 95 2.39 17.00 -2.45
CA MET A 95 3.53 17.20 -3.35
C MET A 95 3.10 17.59 -4.77
N VAL A 96 2.00 17.02 -5.27
CA VAL A 96 1.50 17.30 -6.63
C VAL A 96 0.82 18.67 -6.72
N VAL A 97 0.05 19.05 -5.70
CA VAL A 97 -0.78 20.27 -5.66
C VAL A 97 0.01 21.48 -5.15
N SER A 98 0.87 21.29 -4.14
CA SER A 98 1.52 22.42 -3.48
C SER A 98 2.73 22.91 -4.27
N LYS A 99 2.65 24.12 -4.82
CA LYS A 99 3.83 24.88 -5.26
C LYS A 99 4.61 25.33 -4.02
N LYS A 100 5.61 24.55 -3.58
CA LYS A 100 6.62 24.92 -2.55
C LYS A 100 6.10 25.80 -1.40
N HIS A 101 5.10 25.37 -0.62
CA HIS A 101 4.71 26.09 0.60
C HIS A 101 5.53 25.62 1.79
N LYS A 102 6.49 26.44 2.26
CA LYS A 102 7.53 26.07 3.25
C LYS A 102 7.05 25.58 4.62
N ASN A 103 5.77 25.70 4.99
CA ASN A 103 5.31 25.53 6.38
C ASN A 103 4.06 24.64 6.55
N ALA A 104 3.96 23.49 5.87
CA ALA A 104 2.91 22.52 6.20
C ALA A 104 3.35 21.61 7.36
N MET A 105 3.14 22.06 8.61
CA MET A 105 3.16 21.15 9.77
C MET A 105 1.86 20.35 9.76
N LEU A 106 1.93 19.11 9.30
CA LEU A 106 0.81 18.17 9.39
C LEU A 106 0.93 17.45 10.72
N ALA A 107 0.11 17.88 11.68
CA ALA A 107 -0.05 17.16 12.93
C ALA A 107 -0.67 15.80 12.63
N VAL A 108 0.10 14.73 12.82
CA VAL A 108 -0.44 13.37 12.87
C VAL A 108 -1.11 13.25 14.24
N ALA A 109 -2.39 13.60 14.31
CA ALA A 109 -3.20 13.28 15.47
C ALA A 109 -3.22 11.75 15.62
N ALA A 110 -3.00 11.26 16.84
CA ALA A 110 -3.12 9.84 17.15
C ALA A 110 -4.51 9.37 16.67
N PRO A 111 -4.58 8.31 15.84
CA PRO A 111 -5.85 7.86 15.32
C PRO A 111 -6.76 7.45 16.48
N PRO A 112 -7.98 8.00 16.58
CA PRO A 112 -8.95 7.51 17.55
C PRO A 112 -9.23 6.04 17.25
N VAL A 113 -9.28 5.21 18.29
CA VAL A 113 -9.60 3.78 18.20
C VAL A 113 -11.07 3.65 17.80
N PHE A 114 -11.33 3.71 16.50
CA PHE A 114 -12.64 3.43 15.92
C PHE A 114 -12.75 1.95 15.61
N SER A 115 -13.92 1.35 15.82
CA SER A 115 -14.22 -0.06 15.54
C SER A 115 -15.04 -0.28 14.25
N GLY A 116 -15.20 0.76 13.42
CA GLY A 116 -16.00 0.69 12.20
C GLY A 116 -15.21 0.30 10.95
N THR A 117 -15.41 -0.92 10.43
CA THR A 117 -14.75 -1.44 9.22
C THR A 117 -14.96 -0.56 7.99
N PHE A 118 -16.15 0.02 7.82
CA PHE A 118 -16.48 0.86 6.66
C PHE A 118 -15.66 2.15 6.59
N LEU A 119 -15.39 2.79 7.74
CA LEU A 119 -14.60 4.01 7.80
C LEU A 119 -13.15 3.73 7.36
N PHE A 120 -12.55 2.64 7.84
CA PHE A 120 -11.18 2.26 7.44
C PHE A 120 -11.11 1.85 5.96
N VAL A 121 -12.11 1.17 5.42
CA VAL A 121 -12.19 0.89 3.97
C VAL A 121 -12.23 2.20 3.19
N GLY A 122 -13.08 3.15 3.58
CA GLY A 122 -13.19 4.45 2.92
C GLY A 122 -11.88 5.24 2.94
N LEU A 123 -11.22 5.32 4.11
CA LEU A 123 -9.91 5.97 4.25
C LEU A 123 -8.81 5.28 3.45
N MET A 124 -8.85 3.94 3.38
CA MET A 124 -7.88 3.15 2.61
C MET A 124 -8.04 3.41 1.10
N VAL A 125 -9.28 3.37 0.59
CA VAL A 125 -9.57 3.63 -0.83
C VAL A 125 -9.23 5.07 -1.19
N ALA A 126 -9.59 6.03 -0.35
CA ALA A 126 -9.25 7.45 -0.56
C ALA A 126 -7.74 7.66 -0.55
N GLY A 127 -7.02 7.14 0.45
CA GLY A 127 -5.58 7.24 0.57
C GLY A 127 -4.84 6.59 -0.60
N LEU A 128 -5.22 5.36 -0.96
CA LEU A 128 -4.66 4.66 -2.10
C LEU A 128 -4.96 5.39 -3.43
N GLY A 129 -6.17 5.92 -3.58
CA GLY A 129 -6.58 6.73 -4.73
C GLY A 129 -5.76 8.01 -4.85
N CYS A 130 -5.54 8.72 -3.75
CA CYS A 130 -4.66 9.90 -3.71
C CYS A 130 -3.21 9.54 -4.05
N MET A 131 -2.69 8.43 -3.52
CA MET A 131 -1.33 7.97 -3.79
C MET A 131 -1.15 7.62 -5.27
N ASN A 132 -1.97 6.71 -5.82
CA ASN A 132 -1.88 6.31 -7.22
C ASN A 132 -2.23 7.45 -8.17
N GLY A 133 -3.27 8.23 -7.89
CA GLY A 133 -3.64 9.41 -8.68
C GLY A 133 -2.52 10.45 -8.72
N GLY A 134 -1.83 10.67 -7.60
CA GLY A 134 -0.67 11.54 -7.54
C GLY A 134 0.52 11.00 -8.35
N LEU A 135 0.82 9.70 -8.27
CA LEU A 135 1.86 9.05 -9.08
C LEU A 135 1.53 9.10 -10.59
N ILE A 136 0.26 8.90 -10.96
CA ILE A 136 -0.24 9.05 -12.33
C ILE A 136 -0.05 10.50 -12.81
N ALA A 137 -0.38 11.49 -11.97
CA ALA A 137 -0.19 12.89 -12.32
C ALA A 137 1.29 13.24 -12.55
N LEU A 138 2.21 12.66 -11.76
CA LEU A 138 3.65 12.81 -11.98
C LEU A 138 4.10 12.12 -13.28
N ALA A 139 3.63 10.89 -13.53
CA ALA A 139 3.94 10.16 -14.76
C ALA A 139 3.42 10.87 -16.01
N ALA A 140 2.23 11.48 -15.94
CA ALA A 140 1.64 12.29 -17.00
C ALA A 140 2.46 13.55 -17.29
N LYS A 141 2.95 14.24 -16.25
CA LYS A 141 3.88 15.39 -16.40
C LYS A 141 5.17 14.98 -17.12
N GLU A 142 5.65 13.75 -16.92
CA GLU A 142 6.83 13.21 -17.61
C GLU A 142 6.50 12.48 -18.92
N LYS A 143 5.23 12.46 -19.36
CA LYS A 143 4.74 11.74 -20.57
C LYS A 143 5.05 10.23 -20.57
N LYS A 144 5.16 9.62 -19.38
CA LYS A 144 5.48 8.20 -19.21
C LYS A 144 4.21 7.34 -19.21
N VAL A 145 3.66 7.09 -20.40
CA VAL A 145 2.39 6.36 -20.57
C VAL A 145 2.40 4.97 -19.94
N VAL A 146 3.50 4.22 -20.08
CA VAL A 146 3.61 2.87 -19.50
C VAL A 146 3.52 2.90 -17.97
N ALA A 147 4.15 3.89 -17.32
CA ALA A 147 4.05 4.05 -15.87
C ALA A 147 2.62 4.37 -15.42
N ILE A 148 1.89 5.18 -16.19
CA ILE A 148 0.47 5.47 -15.93
C ILE A 148 -0.35 4.18 -15.96
N ILE A 149 -0.19 3.35 -17.00
CA ILE A 149 -0.91 2.08 -17.13
C ILE A 149 -0.61 1.17 -15.92
N CYS A 150 0.65 1.08 -15.51
CA CYS A 150 1.04 0.30 -14.33
C CYS A 150 0.37 0.80 -13.03
N PHE A 151 0.29 2.11 -12.81
CA PHE A 151 -0.38 2.66 -11.61
C PHE A 151 -1.90 2.49 -11.65
N VAL A 152 -2.52 2.64 -12.82
CA VAL A 152 -3.96 2.36 -13.01
C VAL A 152 -4.25 0.89 -12.72
N LEU A 153 -3.45 -0.02 -13.28
CA LEU A 153 -3.59 -1.46 -13.04
C LEU A 153 -3.42 -1.79 -11.55
N SER A 154 -2.41 -1.23 -10.90
CA SER A 154 -2.20 -1.39 -9.45
C SER A 154 -3.42 -0.97 -8.62
N PHE A 155 -3.99 0.19 -8.95
CA PHE A 155 -5.19 0.70 -8.29
C PHE A 155 -6.40 -0.21 -8.51
N LEU A 156 -6.65 -0.65 -9.76
CA LEU A 156 -7.75 -1.55 -10.08
C LEU A 156 -7.61 -2.90 -9.37
N CYS A 157 -6.44 -3.51 -9.38
CA CYS A 157 -6.17 -4.75 -8.63
C CYS A 157 -6.46 -4.59 -7.13
N SER A 158 -6.11 -3.43 -6.56
CA SER A 158 -6.37 -3.14 -5.15
C SER A 158 -7.87 -2.95 -4.85
N LEU A 159 -8.64 -2.38 -5.78
CA LEU A 159 -10.10 -2.31 -5.67
C LEU A 159 -10.75 -3.70 -5.81
N CYS A 160 -10.25 -4.52 -6.74
CA CYS A 160 -10.67 -5.91 -6.89
C CYS A 160 -10.45 -6.72 -5.61
N MET A 161 -9.35 -6.47 -4.88
CA MET A 161 -9.12 -7.06 -3.55
C MET A 161 -10.18 -6.63 -2.54
N GLY A 162 -10.59 -5.36 -2.56
CA GLY A 162 -11.71 -4.88 -1.73
C GLY A 162 -13.02 -5.63 -2.03
N TYR A 163 -13.33 -5.88 -3.31
CA TYR A 163 -14.48 -6.68 -3.69
C TYR A 163 -14.34 -8.15 -3.29
N LEU A 164 -13.18 -8.76 -3.54
CA LEU A 164 -12.94 -10.14 -3.11
C LEU A 164 -13.09 -10.28 -1.60
N SER A 165 -12.68 -9.28 -0.82
CA SER A 165 -12.82 -9.26 0.65
C SER A 165 -14.27 -9.40 1.15
N SER A 166 -15.28 -9.10 0.31
CA SER A 166 -16.70 -9.29 0.65
C SER A 166 -17.25 -10.64 0.20
N GLN A 167 -16.43 -11.51 -0.41
CA GLN A 167 -16.80 -12.88 -0.81
C GLN A 167 -16.41 -13.89 0.26
N ASP A 168 -16.86 -15.13 0.10
CA ASP A 168 -16.56 -16.23 1.03
C ASP A 168 -15.15 -16.82 0.80
N PHE A 169 -14.25 -16.60 1.76
CA PHE A 169 -12.86 -17.11 1.75
C PHE A 169 -12.69 -18.51 2.34
N THR A 170 -13.79 -19.19 2.69
CA THR A 170 -13.71 -20.60 3.11
C THR A 170 -13.20 -21.50 1.97
N GLN A 171 -13.32 -21.06 0.72
CA GLN A 171 -12.80 -21.77 -0.45
C GLN A 171 -11.34 -21.38 -0.74
N ALA A 172 -10.45 -22.38 -0.82
CA ALA A 172 -9.03 -22.18 -1.15
C ALA A 172 -8.81 -21.42 -2.48
N PHE A 173 -9.71 -21.58 -3.45
CA PHE A 173 -9.66 -20.89 -4.74
C PHE A 173 -9.75 -19.36 -4.60
N MET A 174 -10.62 -18.86 -3.71
CA MET A 174 -10.77 -17.41 -3.48
C MET A 174 -9.51 -16.80 -2.87
N ASN A 175 -8.87 -17.51 -1.93
CA ASN A 175 -7.60 -17.07 -1.36
C ASN A 175 -6.49 -16.99 -2.41
N TRP A 176 -6.34 -18.01 -3.28
CA TRP A 176 -5.35 -17.98 -4.35
C TRP A 176 -5.60 -16.86 -5.37
N MET A 177 -6.86 -16.61 -5.74
CA MET A 177 -7.19 -15.48 -6.62
C MET A 177 -6.81 -14.14 -5.99
N ALA A 178 -7.11 -13.96 -4.70
CA ALA A 178 -6.74 -12.75 -3.98
C ALA A 178 -5.22 -12.55 -3.98
N GLU A 179 -4.44 -13.59 -3.70
CA GLU A 179 -2.99 -13.49 -3.71
C GLU A 179 -2.42 -13.16 -5.11
N ILE A 180 -2.93 -13.79 -6.16
CA ILE A 180 -2.51 -13.51 -7.55
C ILE A 180 -2.79 -12.05 -7.92
N ILE A 181 -4.00 -11.57 -7.63
CA ILE A 181 -4.39 -10.18 -7.93
C ILE A 181 -3.52 -9.21 -7.13
N ASN A 182 -3.19 -9.52 -5.89
CA ASN A 182 -2.33 -8.69 -5.06
C ASN A 182 -0.88 -8.66 -5.60
N VAL A 183 -0.33 -9.80 -6.00
CA VAL A 183 1.01 -9.89 -6.64
C VAL A 183 1.04 -9.05 -7.92
N ILE A 184 0.03 -9.16 -8.78
CA ILE A 184 -0.08 -8.35 -10.00
C ILE A 184 -0.20 -6.86 -9.65
N GLY A 185 -1.02 -6.51 -8.66
CA GLY A 185 -1.23 -5.14 -8.22
C GLY A 185 0.04 -4.47 -7.68
N GLN A 186 0.74 -5.14 -6.76
CA GLN A 186 1.99 -4.61 -6.17
C GLN A 186 3.17 -4.71 -7.14
N GLY A 187 3.22 -5.73 -7.99
CA GLY A 187 4.19 -5.83 -9.08
C GLY A 187 4.03 -4.69 -10.08
N SER A 188 2.78 -4.31 -10.40
CA SER A 188 2.47 -3.16 -11.25
C SER A 188 2.87 -1.85 -10.57
N LEU A 189 2.64 -1.69 -9.26
CA LEU A 189 3.11 -0.52 -8.51
C LEU A 189 4.63 -0.35 -8.59
N LEU A 190 5.37 -1.44 -8.37
CA LEU A 190 6.83 -1.46 -8.45
C LEU A 190 7.31 -1.15 -9.87
N CYS A 191 6.73 -1.79 -10.88
CA CYS A 191 7.05 -1.54 -12.29
C CYS A 191 6.82 -0.07 -12.66
N GLY A 192 5.64 0.47 -12.30
CA GLY A 192 5.31 1.89 -12.52
C GLY A 192 6.30 2.82 -11.82
N THR A 193 6.71 2.48 -10.59
CA THR A 193 7.73 3.23 -9.83
C THR A 193 9.08 3.23 -10.53
N LEU A 194 9.56 2.06 -10.98
CA LEU A 194 10.82 1.93 -11.70
C LEU A 194 10.83 2.70 -13.02
N LEU A 195 9.70 2.71 -13.75
CA LEU A 195 9.54 3.49 -14.98
C LEU A 195 9.45 4.99 -14.69
N LEU A 196 8.77 5.38 -13.61
CA LEU A 196 8.66 6.77 -13.18
C LEU A 196 10.00 7.34 -12.74
N ARG A 197 10.87 6.50 -12.19
CA ARG A 197 12.25 6.89 -11.88
C ARG A 197 12.91 7.41 -13.15
N LYS A 198 13.42 8.64 -13.12
CA LYS A 198 14.38 9.05 -14.15
C LYS A 198 15.55 8.08 -13.98
N LYS A 199 15.94 7.36 -15.04
CA LYS A 199 17.23 6.67 -15.06
C LYS A 199 18.21 7.67 -14.47
N ALA A 200 18.77 7.37 -13.30
CA ALA A 200 20.00 8.00 -12.90
C ALA A 200 20.96 7.56 -14.00
N ALA A 201 21.07 8.38 -15.05
CA ALA A 201 22.16 8.29 -15.98
C ALA A 201 23.39 8.25 -15.09
N ALA A 202 24.20 7.21 -15.30
CA ALA A 202 25.51 7.02 -14.72
C ALA A 202 26.10 8.36 -14.26
N ARG A 203 26.12 8.55 -12.93
CA ARG A 203 27.09 9.45 -12.32
C ARG A 203 28.30 8.62 -12.02
#